data_AF-X0S9Q1-F1
#
_entry.id   AF-X0S9Q1-F1
#
_cell.length_a   1.000
_cell.length_b   1.000
_cell.length_c   1.000
_cell.angle_alpha   90.00
_cell.angle_beta   90.00
_cell.angle_gamma   90.00
#
_symmetry.space_group_name_H-M   'P 1'
#
loop_
_entity.id
_entity.type
_entity.pdbx_description
1 polymer ?
#
loop_
_entity_poly.entity_id
_entity_poly.type
_entity_poly.pdbx_seq_one_letter_code
_entity_poly.pdbx_strand_id
1 'polypeptide(L)'
;MLIKPEVIPDVIQVLQKEHFSVETHRRTYGAIVAVYDRGYPVDILSVRTEINQDGHKEIDAMTLINMTESVISPANAEYYAQQVHDAYGLRTLKEICQTTAQETDQADFTELV
;
A
#
# COMPACT_ATOMS: atom_id res chain seq x y z
N MET A 1 10.69 -4.56 5.47
CA MET A 1 11.19 -4.20 4.13
C MET A 1 12.39 -3.26 4.20
N LEU A 2 12.28 -2.01 4.70
CA LEU A 2 13.44 -1.10 4.79
C LEU A 2 14.50 -1.48 5.84
N ILE A 3 14.10 -2.06 6.98
CA ILE A 3 15.02 -2.52 8.04
C ILE A 3 15.63 -3.89 7.72
N LYS A 4 14.81 -4.75 7.12
CA LYS A 4 15.12 -6.15 6.80
C LYS A 4 14.60 -6.43 5.39
N PRO A 5 15.41 -6.23 4.33
CA PRO A 5 15.00 -6.48 2.94
C PRO A 5 14.71 -7.95 2.64
N GLU A 6 15.21 -8.87 3.45
CA GLU A 6 15.04 -10.32 3.27
C GLU A 6 13.58 -10.77 3.37
N VAL A 7 12.71 -9.97 3.97
CA VAL A 7 11.26 -10.26 4.10
C VAL A 7 10.45 -9.80 2.88
N ILE A 8 11.08 -9.10 1.93
CA ILE A 8 10.39 -8.57 0.74
C ILE A 8 9.71 -9.68 -0.07
N PRO A 9 10.37 -10.84 -0.39
CA PRO A 9 9.76 -11.92 -1.17
C PRO A 9 8.46 -12.47 -0.57
N ASP A 10 8.36 -12.50 0.75
CA ASP A 10 7.17 -13.00 1.45
C ASP A 10 6.05 -11.96 1.40
N VAL A 11 6.39 -10.68 1.62
CA VAL A 11 5.40 -9.58 1.62
C VAL A 11 4.80 -9.34 0.23
N ILE A 12 5.58 -9.44 -0.84
CA ILE A 12 5.08 -9.22 -2.22
C ILE A 12 4.11 -10.32 -2.70
N GLN A 13 4.11 -11.49 -2.06
CA GLN A 13 3.12 -12.54 -2.34
C GLN A 13 1.73 -12.21 -1.77
N VAL A 14 1.67 -11.35 -0.75
CA VAL A 14 0.45 -11.01 -0.02
C VAL A 14 -0.11 -9.65 -0.42
N LEU A 15 0.78 -8.69 -0.70
CA LEU A 15 0.39 -7.29 -0.92
C LEU A 15 0.60 -6.80 -2.35
N GLN A 16 -0.29 -5.89 -2.74
CA GLN A 16 -0.14 -5.00 -3.89
C GLN A 16 -0.22 -3.56 -3.38
N LYS A 17 0.32 -2.61 -4.15
CA LYS A 17 0.37 -1.19 -3.74
C LYS A 17 -1.04 -0.63 -3.47
N GLU A 18 -2.04 -1.07 -4.23
CA GLU A 18 -3.45 -0.69 -4.12
C GLU A 18 -4.08 -1.06 -2.77
N HIS A 19 -3.52 -2.08 -2.07
CA HIS A 19 -4.00 -2.48 -0.76
C HIS A 19 -3.77 -1.41 0.31
N PHE A 20 -2.83 -0.49 0.10
CA PHE A 20 -2.59 0.61 1.00
C PHE A 20 -3.59 1.74 0.76
N SER A 21 -4.32 2.12 1.82
CA SER A 21 -5.26 3.27 1.79
C SER A 21 -4.53 4.62 1.87
N VAL A 22 -3.39 4.66 2.56
CA VAL A 22 -2.56 5.86 2.71
C VAL A 22 -1.62 5.99 1.52
N GLU A 23 -1.74 7.10 0.78
CA GLU A 23 -0.97 7.34 -0.44
C GLU A 23 0.55 7.28 -0.22
N THR A 24 1.05 7.84 0.90
CA THR A 24 2.47 7.76 1.25
C THR A 24 2.95 6.31 1.42
N HIS A 25 2.14 5.44 2.03
CA HIS A 25 2.48 4.02 2.19
C HIS A 25 2.44 3.30 0.85
N ARG A 26 1.41 3.57 0.03
CA ARG A 26 1.27 3.03 -1.34
C ARG A 26 2.50 3.33 -2.20
N ARG A 27 2.91 4.60 -2.23
CA ARG A 27 4.09 5.04 -3.00
C ARG A 27 5.38 4.44 -2.45
N THR A 28 5.52 4.40 -1.12
CA THR A 28 6.70 3.80 -0.49
C THR A 28 6.81 2.31 -0.81
N TYR A 29 5.70 1.58 -0.72
CA TYR A 29 5.66 0.17 -1.08
C TYR A 29 5.99 -0.05 -2.56
N GLY A 30 5.36 0.72 -3.47
CA GLY A 30 5.63 0.62 -4.90
C GLY A 30 7.10 0.85 -5.25
N ALA A 31 7.72 1.87 -4.64
CA ALA A 31 9.14 2.15 -4.83
C ALA A 31 10.05 1.07 -4.24
N ILE A 32 9.73 0.51 -3.07
CA ILE A 32 10.45 -0.64 -2.51
C ILE A 32 10.44 -1.82 -3.49
N VAL A 33 9.28 -2.15 -4.05
CA VAL A 33 9.14 -3.24 -5.02
C VAL A 33 9.90 -2.94 -6.30
N ALA A 34 9.81 -1.72 -6.83
CA ALA A 34 10.54 -1.34 -8.05
C ALA A 34 12.07 -1.41 -7.88
N VAL A 35 12.60 -0.94 -6.74
CA VAL A 35 14.03 -1.04 -6.42
C VAL A 35 14.45 -2.51 -6.28
N TYR A 36 13.63 -3.31 -5.60
CA TYR A 36 13.86 -4.75 -5.41
C TYR A 36 13.87 -5.52 -6.73
N ASP A 37 12.89 -5.30 -7.61
CA ASP A 37 12.74 -5.98 -8.90
C ASP A 37 13.90 -5.67 -9.86
N ARG A 38 14.51 -4.49 -9.73
CA ARG A 38 15.73 -4.12 -10.48
C ARG A 38 17.01 -4.76 -9.90
N GLY A 39 16.91 -5.48 -8.79
CA GLY A 39 18.04 -6.10 -8.10
C GLY A 39 18.93 -5.11 -7.35
N TYR A 40 18.45 -3.90 -7.06
CA TYR A 40 19.19 -2.92 -6.28
C TYR A 40 18.99 -3.13 -4.77
N PRO A 41 19.98 -2.76 -3.93
CA PRO A 41 19.80 -2.73 -2.49
C PRO A 41 18.61 -1.85 -2.08
N VAL A 42 17.73 -2.41 -1.24
CA VAL A 42 16.57 -1.68 -0.73
C VAL A 42 16.94 -0.98 0.58
N ASP A 43 17.20 0.32 0.48
CA ASP A 43 17.47 1.20 1.61
C ASP A 43 16.70 2.53 1.49
N ILE A 44 16.74 3.36 2.54
CA ILE A 44 16.00 4.63 2.62
C ILE A 44 16.37 5.58 1.47
N LEU A 45 17.65 5.70 1.12
CA LEU A 45 18.09 6.61 0.06
C LEU A 45 17.66 6.10 -1.31
N SER A 46 17.83 4.81 -1.58
CA SER A 46 17.41 4.18 -2.83
C SER A 46 15.90 4.33 -3.05
N VAL A 47 15.10 4.03 -2.03
CA VAL A 47 13.63 4.14 -2.09
C VAL A 47 13.19 5.60 -2.20
N ARG A 48 13.80 6.53 -1.47
CA ARG A 48 13.49 7.96 -1.61
C ARG A 48 13.79 8.45 -3.04
N THR A 49 14.92 8.04 -3.59
CA THR A 49 15.35 8.44 -4.94
C THR A 49 14.37 7.89 -5.97
N GLU A 50 13.90 6.66 -5.80
CA GLU A 50 12.85 6.08 -6.66
C GLU A 50 11.54 6.89 -6.57
N ILE A 51 11.04 7.16 -5.35
CA ILE A 51 9.78 7.90 -5.14
C ILE A 51 9.82 9.30 -5.77
N ASN A 52 10.97 9.96 -5.74
CA ASN A 52 11.15 11.33 -6.23
C ASN A 52 11.43 11.39 -7.75
N GLN A 53 11.90 10.30 -8.37
CA GLN A 53 12.09 10.23 -9.83
C GLN A 53 10.76 10.16 -10.59
N ASP A 54 9.72 9.60 -9.97
CA ASP A 54 8.38 9.46 -10.59
C ASP A 54 7.64 10.80 -10.82
N GLY A 55 8.24 11.96 -10.51
CA GLY A 55 7.67 13.29 -10.76
C GLY A 55 6.43 13.64 -9.92
N HIS A 56 6.06 12.77 -8.98
CA HIS A 56 5.04 12.99 -7.98
C HIS A 56 5.57 13.87 -6.83
N LYS A 57 4.74 14.08 -5.80
CA LYS A 57 5.11 14.86 -4.60
C LYS A 57 6.37 14.29 -3.94
N GLU A 58 7.40 15.10 -3.75
CA GLU A 58 8.62 14.65 -3.08
C GLU A 58 8.33 14.09 -1.67
N ILE A 59 9.05 13.04 -1.30
CA ILE A 59 9.02 12.48 0.05
C ILE A 59 10.31 12.85 0.79
N ASP A 60 10.14 13.35 2.03
CA ASP A 60 11.26 13.66 2.90
C ASP A 60 11.85 12.37 3.52
N ALA A 61 13.16 12.36 3.74
CA ALA A 61 13.84 11.24 4.38
C ALA A 61 13.32 10.97 5.79
N MET A 62 12.95 12.01 6.56
CA MET A 62 12.39 11.81 7.91
C MET A 62 11.07 11.04 7.87
N THR A 63 10.29 11.18 6.80
CA THR A 63 9.04 10.42 6.66
C THR A 63 9.32 8.93 6.60
N LEU A 64 10.35 8.51 5.83
CA LEU A 64 10.76 7.11 5.74
C LEU A 64 11.40 6.61 7.04
N ILE A 65 12.21 7.43 7.71
CA ILE A 65 12.81 7.10 9.00
C ILE A 65 11.72 6.85 10.05
N ASN A 66 10.74 7.74 10.17
CA ASN A 66 9.63 7.58 11.12
C ASN A 66 8.83 6.29 10.88
N MET A 67 8.67 5.87 9.61
CA MET A 67 8.06 4.57 9.31
C MET A 67 8.88 3.41 9.87
N THR A 68 10.22 3.46 9.77
CA THR A 68 11.08 2.42 10.31
C THR A 68 11.05 2.37 11.85
N GLU A 69 10.96 3.52 12.52
CA GLU A 69 10.88 3.58 13.99
C GLU A 69 9.59 2.98 14.56
N SER A 70 8.52 2.96 13.77
CA SER A 70 7.25 2.34 14.17
C SER A 70 7.28 0.80 14.20
N VAL A 71 8.34 0.17 13.68
CA VAL A 71 8.44 -1.29 13.53
C VAL A 71 8.94 -1.94 14.81
N ILE A 72 8.07 -2.73 15.46
CA ILE A 72 8.45 -3.50 16.66
C ILE A 72 9.34 -4.69 16.30
N SER A 73 8.96 -5.47 15.29
CA SER A 73 9.73 -6.62 14.80
C SER A 73 9.61 -6.74 13.28
N PRO A 74 10.72 -6.56 12.54
CA PRO A 74 10.73 -6.76 11.09
C PRO A 74 10.45 -8.21 10.68
N ALA A 75 10.64 -9.19 11.58
CA ALA A 75 10.38 -10.60 11.30
C ALA A 75 8.89 -10.90 11.12
N ASN A 76 8.00 -10.05 11.65
CA ASN A 76 6.54 -10.21 11.52
C ASN A 76 5.97 -9.50 10.28
N ALA A 77 6.81 -9.18 9.28
CA ALA A 77 6.38 -8.40 8.13
C ALA A 77 5.22 -9.06 7.37
N GLU A 78 5.25 -10.37 7.19
CA GLU A 78 4.17 -11.13 6.55
C GLU A 78 2.85 -11.05 7.34
N TYR A 79 2.91 -11.16 8.66
CA TYR A 79 1.74 -10.98 9.52
C TYR A 79 1.11 -9.59 9.36
N TYR A 80 1.93 -8.54 9.33
CA TYR A 80 1.43 -7.18 9.08
C TYR A 80 0.92 -6.99 7.65
N ALA A 81 1.52 -7.68 6.69
CA ALA A 81 1.07 -7.67 5.30
C ALA A 81 -0.35 -8.24 5.19
N GLN A 82 -0.63 -9.34 5.88
CA GLN A 82 -1.97 -9.94 5.92
C GLN A 82 -3.01 -8.97 6.52
N GLN A 83 -2.67 -8.25 7.59
CA GLN A 83 -3.57 -7.25 8.19
C GLN A 83 -3.94 -6.13 7.21
N VAL A 84 -2.98 -5.66 6.40
CA VAL A 84 -3.24 -4.64 5.37
C VAL A 84 -4.12 -5.19 4.25
N HIS A 85 -3.87 -6.43 3.81
CA HIS A 85 -4.69 -7.12 2.82
C HIS A 85 -6.15 -7.29 3.28
N ASP A 86 -6.36 -7.78 4.49
CA ASP A 86 -7.70 -8.01 5.03
C ASP A 86 -8.47 -6.68 5.19
N ALA A 87 -7.77 -5.64 5.64
CA ALA A 87 -8.34 -4.30 5.72
C ALA A 87 -8.72 -3.74 4.33
N TYR A 88 -7.96 -4.07 3.27
CA TYR A 88 -8.33 -3.72 1.90
C TYR A 88 -9.60 -4.45 1.47
N GLY A 89 -9.68 -5.76 1.67
CA GLY A 89 -10.87 -6.55 1.33
C GLY A 89 -12.15 -6.03 2.00
N LEU A 90 -12.08 -5.64 3.28
CA LEU A 90 -13.22 -5.05 3.99
C LEU A 90 -13.64 -3.68 3.41
N ARG A 91 -12.68 -2.84 2.98
CA ARG A 91 -12.99 -1.56 2.33
C ARG A 91 -13.66 -1.76 0.98
N THR A 92 -13.14 -2.67 0.16
CA THR A 92 -13.71 -3.00 -1.15
C THR A 92 -15.12 -3.56 -1.02
N LEU A 93 -15.35 -4.47 -0.06
CA LEU A 93 -16.69 -5.00 0.21
C LEU A 93 -17.67 -3.88 0.59
N LYS A 94 -17.25 -2.98 1.47
CA LYS A 94 -18.06 -1.83 1.88
C LYS A 94 -18.43 -0.94 0.69
N GLU A 95 -17.46 -0.64 -0.17
CA GLU A 95 -17.67 0.18 -1.37
C GLU A 95 -18.64 -0.47 -2.35
N ILE A 96 -18.52 -1.78 -2.58
CA ILE A 96 -19.45 -2.55 -3.42
C ILE A 96 -20.87 -2.46 -2.85
N CYS A 97 -21.04 -2.76 -1.55
CA CYS A 97 -22.35 -2.68 -0.89
C CYS A 97 -22.98 -1.29 -1.02
N GLN A 98 -22.19 -0.22 -0.87
CA GLN A 98 -22.67 1.15 -1.00
C GLN A 98 -23.10 1.48 -2.44
N THR A 99 -22.32 1.03 -3.42
CA THR A 99 -22.63 1.24 -4.84
C THR A 99 -23.91 0.53 -5.24
N THR A 100 -24.08 -0.74 -4.85
CA THR A 100 -25.29 -1.51 -5.16
C THR A 100 -26.55 -0.94 -4.48
N ALA A 101 -26.40 -0.39 -3.27
CA ALA A 101 -27.52 0.26 -2.58
C ALA A 101 -27.97 1.53 -3.31
N GLN A 102 -27.03 2.35 -3.78
CA GLN A 102 -27.32 3.57 -4.53
C GLN A 102 -27.97 3.29 -5.89
N GLU A 103 -27.55 2.23 -6.58
CA GLU A 103 -28.15 1.81 -7.86
C GLU A 103 -29.61 1.36 -7.67
N THR A 104 -29.91 0.67 -6.56
CA THR A 104 -31.28 0.24 -6.24
C THR A 104 -32.18 1.44 -5.93
N ASP A 105 -31.68 2.42 -5.17
CA ASP A 105 -32.42 3.66 -4.88
C ASP A 105 -32.71 4.47 -6.15
N GLN A 106 -31.84 4.46 -7.16
CA GLN A 106 -32.07 5.19 -8.43
C GLN A 106 -33.03 4.48 -9.38
N ALA A 107 -33.03 3.15 -9.40
CA ALA A 107 -33.94 2.36 -10.25
C ALA A 107 -35.40 2.56 -9.87
N ASP A 108 -35.70 2.69 -8.57
CA ASP A 108 -37.07 2.84 -8.03
C ASP A 108 -37.74 4.17 -8.45
N PHE A 109 -36.97 5.20 -8.80
CA PHE A 109 -37.51 6.47 -9.33
C PHE A 109 -37.76 6.47 -10.85
N THR A 110 -37.24 5.49 -11.58
CA THR A 110 -37.31 5.48 -13.06
C THR A 110 -38.52 4.67 -13.57
N GLU A 111 -39.09 3.79 -12.76
CA GLU A 111 -40.29 3.00 -13.11
C GLU A 111 -41.63 3.70 -12.78
N LEU A 112 -41.61 4.92 -12.22
CA LEU A 112 -42.80 5.68 -11.79
C LEU A 112 -43.15 6.90 -12.68
N VAL A 113 -42.56 7.03 -13.86
CA VAL A 113 -42.89 8.05 -14.90
C VAL A 113 -43.18 7.37 -16.23
#